data_AF-A0A3C1C0X1-F1
#
_entry.id   AF-A0A3C1C0X1-F1
#
_cell.length_a   1.000
_cell.length_b   1.000
_cell.length_c   1.000
_cell.angle_alpha   90.00
_cell.angle_beta   90.00
_cell.angle_gamma   90.00
#
_symmetry.space_group_name_H-M   'P 1'
#
loop_
_entity.id
_entity.type
_entity.pdbx_description
1 polymer ?
#
loop_
_entity_poly.entity_id
_entity_poly.type
_entity_poly.pdbx_seq_one_letter_code
_entity_poly.pdbx_strand_id
1 'polypeptide(L)'
;AAAKSPLLAFVGAGFWGLHMAFTQGLLAKLIADTAPGELRGTAFGVFNLVSGGALLLASAIAGALWTALGPPATFLAGAAFAALAAAGLLFVRPRTVPAP
;
A
#
# COMPACT_ATOMS: atom_id res chain seq x y z
N ALA A 1 13.86 -21.72 12.63
CA ALA A 1 13.49 -22.44 11.39
C ALA A 1 13.86 -21.55 10.21
N ALA A 2 15.00 -21.84 9.58
CA ALA A 2 15.55 -21.03 8.48
C ALA A 2 14.65 -21.10 7.24
N ALA A 3 14.45 -19.97 6.58
CA ALA A 3 13.87 -19.93 5.24
C ALA A 3 14.74 -20.80 4.32
N LYS A 4 14.17 -21.87 3.77
CA LYS A 4 14.89 -22.90 2.99
C LYS A 4 15.53 -22.39 1.68
N SER A 5 15.31 -21.13 1.29
CA SER A 5 16.18 -20.45 0.33
C SER A 5 16.07 -18.92 0.48
N PRO A 6 17.17 -18.15 0.42
CA PRO A 6 17.13 -16.69 0.39
C PRO A 6 16.44 -16.15 -0.88
N LEU A 7 16.35 -16.97 -1.93
CA LEU A 7 15.68 -16.64 -3.18
C LEU A 7 14.21 -16.29 -2.98
N LEU A 8 13.47 -17.05 -2.16
CA LEU A 8 12.06 -16.76 -1.85
C LEU A 8 11.88 -15.39 -1.18
N ALA A 9 12.81 -15.01 -0.30
CA ALA A 9 12.79 -13.70 0.33
C ALA A 9 13.05 -12.58 -0.69
N PHE A 10 14.00 -12.77 -1.62
CA PHE A 10 14.26 -11.81 -2.70
C PHE A 10 13.08 -11.68 -3.67
N VAL A 11 12.44 -12.79 -4.02
CA VAL A 11 11.21 -12.77 -4.84
C VAL A 11 10.11 -12.00 -4.13
N GLY A 12 9.89 -12.27 -2.84
CA GLY A 12 8.93 -11.52 -2.02
C GLY A 12 9.25 -10.03 -1.92
N ALA A 13 10.52 -9.68 -1.70
CA ALA A 13 10.99 -8.29 -1.68
C ALA A 13 10.82 -7.60 -3.05
N GLY A 14 11.02 -8.32 -4.15
CA GLY A 14 10.77 -7.84 -5.51
C GLY A 14 9.29 -7.50 -5.74
N PHE A 15 8.38 -8.41 -5.35
CA PHE A 15 6.94 -8.13 -5.41
C PHE A 15 6.54 -6.97 -4.51
N TRP A 16 7.10 -6.87 -3.31
CA TRP A 16 6.89 -5.74 -2.42
C TRP A 16 7.39 -4.42 -3.03
N GLY A 17 8.59 -4.42 -3.62
CA GLY A 17 9.15 -3.26 -4.31
C GLY A 17 8.29 -2.81 -5.49
N LEU A 18 7.78 -3.77 -6.28
CA LEU A 18 6.85 -3.49 -7.38
C LEU A 18 5.54 -2.87 -6.87
N HIS A 19 4.98 -3.43 -5.79
CA HIS A 19 3.80 -2.86 -5.14
C HIS A 19 4.04 -1.41 -4.65
N MET A 20 5.19 -1.16 -4.02
CA MET A 20 5.55 0.18 -3.54
C MET A 20 5.78 1.16 -4.70
N ALA A 21 6.37 0.72 -5.83
CA ALA A 21 6.53 1.54 -7.02
C ALA A 21 5.17 1.95 -7.62
N PHE A 22 4.23 1.01 -7.70
CA PHE A 22 2.89 1.28 -8.24
C PHE A 22 2.00 2.13 -7.33
N THR A 23 2.21 2.05 -6.02
CA THR A 23 1.45 2.83 -5.04
C THR A 23 2.19 4.12 -4.69
N GLN A 24 3.25 4.03 -3.89
CA GLN A 24 3.98 5.18 -3.37
C GLN A 24 4.67 5.99 -4.48
N GLY A 25 5.29 5.32 -5.46
CA GLY A 25 5.99 6.01 -6.55
C GLY A 25 5.04 6.85 -7.42
N LEU A 26 3.91 6.26 -7.83
CA LEU A 26 2.91 6.94 -8.65
C LEU A 26 2.18 8.05 -7.87
N LEU A 27 1.79 7.79 -6.62
CA LEU A 27 1.13 8.80 -5.78
C LEU A 27 2.04 10.00 -5.50
N ALA A 28 3.33 9.77 -5.23
CA ALA A 28 4.30 10.83 -5.04
C ALA A 28 4.45 11.71 -6.29
N LYS A 29 4.49 11.10 -7.48
CA LYS A 29 4.48 11.84 -8.75
C LYS A 29 3.23 12.73 -8.85
N LEU A 30 2.04 12.17 -8.62
CA LEU A 30 0.78 12.92 -8.72
C LEU A 30 0.75 14.12 -7.76
N ILE A 31 1.29 13.97 -6.55
CA ILE A 31 1.43 15.08 -5.60
C ILE A 31 2.37 16.16 -6.14
N ALA A 32 3.53 15.76 -6.69
CA ALA A 32 4.49 16.70 -7.25
C ALA A 32 3.92 17.50 -8.44
N ASP A 33 3.14 16.83 -9.30
CA ASP A 33 2.51 17.41 -10.49
C ASP A 33 1.32 18.33 -10.14
N THR A 34 0.57 18.02 -9.09
CA THR A 34 -0.65 18.75 -8.72
C THR A 34 -0.38 19.94 -7.77
N ALA A 35 0.64 19.85 -6.92
CA ALA A 35 0.91 20.87 -5.92
C ALA A 35 1.68 22.08 -6.49
N PRO A 36 1.26 23.33 -6.17
CA PRO A 36 2.05 24.54 -6.46
C PRO A 36 3.46 24.42 -5.87
N GLY A 37 4.47 24.95 -6.57
CA GLY A 37 5.88 24.79 -6.19
C GLY A 37 6.19 25.20 -4.74
N GLU A 38 5.56 26.29 -4.27
CA GLU A 38 5.73 26.83 -2.92
C GLU A 38 5.09 25.96 -1.81
N LEU A 39 4.07 25.15 -2.15
CA LEU A 39 3.32 24.33 -1.20
C LEU A 39 3.59 22.83 -1.35
N ARG A 40 4.50 22.44 -2.26
CA ARG A 40 4.81 21.04 -2.55
C ARG A 40 5.33 20.30 -1.31
N GLY A 41 6.14 20.95 -0.49
CA GLY A 41 6.60 20.40 0.79
C GLY A 41 5.46 20.07 1.74
N THR A 42 4.48 20.96 1.87
CA THR A 42 3.28 20.75 2.70
C THR A 42 2.41 19.62 2.14
N ALA A 43 2.24 19.54 0.83
CA ALA A 43 1.47 18.48 0.19
C ALA A 43 2.07 17.08 0.47
N PHE A 44 3.40 16.94 0.35
CA PHE A 44 4.09 15.71 0.75
C PHE A 44 4.01 15.46 2.26
N GLY A 45 4.07 16.50 3.09
CA GLY A 45 3.91 16.39 4.54
C GLY A 45 2.56 15.81 4.94
N VAL A 46 1.46 16.34 4.38
CA VAL A 46 0.10 15.85 4.63
C VAL A 46 -0.05 14.41 4.14
N PHE A 47 0.45 14.09 2.95
CA PHE A 47 0.42 12.73 2.41
C PHE A 47 1.08 11.71 3.35
N ASN A 48 2.28 12.03 3.86
CA ASN A 48 3.00 11.15 4.77
C ASN A 48 2.33 11.07 6.16
N LEU A 49 1.78 12.19 6.67
CA LEU A 49 1.08 12.20 7.95
C LEU A 49 -0.16 11.30 7.92
N VAL A 50 -0.98 11.42 6.88
CA VAL A 50 -2.18 10.60 6.70
C VAL A 50 -1.80 9.14 6.49
N SER A 51 -0.79 8.86 5.66
CA SER A 51 -0.30 7.50 5.41
C SER A 51 0.25 6.85 6.68
N GLY A 52 1.01 7.60 7.48
CA GLY A 52 1.53 7.13 8.77
C GLY A 52 0.40 6.86 9.78
N GLY A 53 -0.60 7.75 9.87
CA GLY A 53 -1.78 7.54 10.71
C GLY A 53 -2.57 6.29 10.31
N ALA A 54 -2.78 6.08 9.01
CA ALA A 54 -3.42 4.88 8.49
C ALA A 54 -2.61 3.61 8.82
N LEU A 55 -1.29 3.65 8.64
CA LEU A 55 -0.41 2.53 8.96
C LEU A 55 -0.41 2.19 10.46
N LEU A 56 -0.46 3.19 11.33
CA LEU A 56 -0.57 3.00 12.77
C LEU A 56 -1.87 2.29 13.14
N LEU A 57 -3.01 2.76 12.61
CA LEU A 57 -4.32 2.14 12.83
C LEU A 57 -4.34 0.71 12.30
N ALA A 58 -3.82 0.48 11.09
CA ALA A 58 -3.73 -0.86 10.49
C ALA A 58 -2.90 -1.80 11.38
N SER A 59 -1.78 -1.31 11.93
CA SER A 59 -0.92 -2.10 12.82
C SER A 59 -1.60 -2.42 14.15
N ALA A 60 -2.32 -1.45 14.74
CA ALA A 60 -3.09 -1.66 15.96
C ALA A 60 -4.22 -2.69 15.75
N ILE A 61 -4.97 -2.59 14.64
CA ILE A 61 -6.02 -3.55 14.29
C ILE A 61 -5.43 -4.94 14.06
N ALA A 62 -4.32 -5.03 13.31
CA ALA A 62 -3.65 -6.30 13.05
C ALA A 62 -3.17 -6.98 14.34
N GLY A 63 -2.62 -6.21 15.29
CA GLY A 63 -2.19 -6.68 16.60
C GLY A 63 -3.36 -7.10 17.50
N ALA A 64 -4.46 -6.34 17.49
CA ALA A 64 -5.69 -6.70 18.22
C ALA A 64 -6.29 -8.00 17.68
N LEU A 65 -6.37 -8.15 16.35
CA LEU A 65 -6.90 -9.34 15.69
C LEU A 65 -6.03 -10.58 15.97
N TRP A 66 -4.70 -10.39 15.97
CA TRP A 66 -3.75 -11.43 16.30
C TRP A 66 -3.92 -11.90 17.75
N THR A 67 -4.08 -10.97 18.69
CA THR A 67 -4.23 -11.29 20.11
C THR A 67 -5.57 -11.96 20.41
N ALA A 68 -6.65 -11.53 19.76
CA ALA A 68 -8.01 -12.02 20.05
C ALA A 68 -8.37 -13.34 19.33
N LEU A 69 -7.95 -13.51 18.08
CA LEU A 69 -8.36 -14.62 17.20
C LEU A 69 -7.18 -15.47 16.71
N GLY A 70 -5.96 -15.13 17.14
CA GLY A 70 -4.74 -15.83 16.79
C GLY A 70 -4.13 -15.39 15.44
N PRO A 71 -2.93 -15.91 15.12
CA PRO A 71 -2.19 -15.55 13.90
C PRO A 71 -2.98 -15.71 12.58
N PRO A 72 -3.75 -16.79 12.36
CA PRO A 72 -4.43 -17.00 11.08
C PRO A 72 -5.45 -15.91 10.74
N ALA A 73 -6.09 -15.30 11.74
CA ALA A 73 -7.11 -14.28 11.54
C ALA A 73 -6.54 -13.01 10.88
N THR A 74 -5.34 -12.57 11.28
CA THR A 74 -4.65 -11.43 10.67
C THR A 74 -4.28 -11.69 9.22
N PHE A 75 -3.84 -12.91 8.89
CA PHE A 75 -3.55 -13.28 7.50
C PHE A 75 -4.82 -13.38 6.64
N LEU A 76 -5.90 -13.95 7.16
CA LEU A 76 -7.19 -14.01 6.47
C LEU A 76 -7.79 -12.62 6.23
N ALA A 77 -7.71 -11.72 7.21
CA ALA A 77 -8.12 -10.34 7.04
C ALA A 77 -7.31 -9.64 5.95
N GLY A 78 -5.98 -9.80 5.94
CA GLY A 78 -5.11 -9.29 4.87
C GLY A 78 -5.45 -9.86 3.49
N ALA A 79 -5.72 -11.17 3.41
CA ALA A 79 -6.14 -11.83 2.17
C ALA A 79 -7.50 -11.32 1.68
N ALA A 80 -8.46 -11.09 2.58
CA ALA A 80 -9.76 -10.52 2.25
C ALA A 80 -9.62 -9.09 1.71
N PHE A 81 -8.80 -8.24 2.35
CA PHE A 81 -8.53 -6.89 1.85
C PHE A 81 -7.84 -6.90 0.48
N ALA A 82 -6.87 -7.78 0.27
CA ALA A 82 -6.21 -7.94 -1.03
C ALA A 82 -7.20 -8.39 -2.12
N ALA A 83 -8.07 -9.35 -1.82
CA ALA A 83 -9.11 -9.81 -2.74
C ALA A 83 -10.12 -8.71 -3.06
N LEU A 84 -10.55 -7.94 -2.07
CA LEU A 84 -11.44 -6.79 -2.25
C LEU A 84 -10.80 -5.71 -3.13
N ALA A 85 -9.52 -5.39 -2.92
CA ALA A 85 -8.79 -4.44 -3.74
C ALA A 85 -8.65 -4.92 -5.20
N ALA A 86 -8.32 -6.21 -5.40
CA ALA A 86 -8.23 -6.82 -6.73
C ALA A 86 -9.59 -6.82 -7.44
N ALA A 87 -10.67 -7.17 -6.74
CA ALA A 87 -12.03 -7.10 -7.26
C ALA A 87 -12.39 -5.66 -7.64
N GLY A 88 -12.10 -4.68 -6.78
CA GLY A 88 -12.30 -3.26 -7.06
C GLY A 88 -11.61 -2.82 -8.35
N LEU A 89 -10.38 -3.27 -8.60
CA LEU A 89 -9.64 -2.96 -9.82
C LEU A 89 -10.37 -3.44 -11.09
N LEU A 90 -11.06 -4.59 -11.04
CA LEU A 90 -11.85 -5.10 -12.17
C LEU A 90 -13.04 -4.21 -12.51
N PHE A 91 -13.55 -3.44 -11.54
CA PHE A 91 -14.68 -2.52 -11.73
C PHE A 91 -14.26 -1.08 -12.08
N VAL A 92 -12.98 -0.72 -11.87
CA VAL A 92 -12.47 0.61 -12.24
C VAL A 92 -12.17 0.62 -13.75
N ARG A 93 -12.96 1.38 -14.51
CA ARG A 93 -12.65 1.64 -15.92
C ARG A 93 -11.48 2.63 -16.01
N PRO A 94 -10.42 2.33 -16.78
CA PRO A 94 -9.37 3.30 -17.04
C PRO A 94 -9.99 4.54 -17.69
N ARG A 95 -9.83 5.71 -17.06
CA ARG A 95 -10.08 6.98 -17.74
C ARG A 95 -8.90 7.18 -18.69
N THR A 96 -9.14 7.00 -19.98
CA THR A 96 -8.20 7.42 -21.02
C THR A 96 -8.05 8.93 -20.91
N VAL A 97 -6.91 9.40 -20.42
CA VAL A 97 -6.53 10.81 -20.55
C VAL A 97 -6.33 11.05 -22.05
N PRO A 98 -7.10 11.95 -22.68
CA PRO A 98 -6.89 12.29 -24.09
C PRO A 98 -5.45 12.75 -24.30
N ALA A 99 -4.79 12.22 -25.33
CA ALA A 99 -3.46 12.68 -25.72
C ALA A 99 -3.52 14.18 -26.11
N PRO A 100 -2.48 14.98 -25.76
CA PRO A 100 -2.37 16.37 -26.17
C PRO A 100 -2.20 16.53 -27.69
#